data_AF-A0AA51X782-F1
#
_entry.id   AF-A0AA51X782-F1
#
_cell.length_a   1.000
_cell.length_b   1.000
_cell.length_c   1.000
_cell.angle_alpha   90.00
_cell.angle_beta   90.00
_cell.angle_gamma   90.00
#
_symmetry.space_group_name_H-M   'P 1'
#
loop_
_entity.id
_entity.type
_entity.pdbx_description
1 polymer ?
#
loop_
_entity_poly.entity_id
_entity_poly.type
_entity_poly.pdbx_seq_one_letter_code
_entity_poly.pdbx_strand_id
1 'polypeptide(L)'
;MDELVVAVVKYRGNISYYRCERENWVLDLNKLRDAFNSFGYSIPELDDTDRFGIHTITDGNVELFLDKMKAYKVDKEALSLILMKRFPVARSWWDVGEIFPLVFVDFDRKTLGAFYYEGVKMEKYIPDGWTGEFIDFANEYPEDIFPASEKFWIKEDSDLLKLLNERGASQK
;
A
#
# COMPACT_ATOMS: atom_id res chain seq x y z
N MET A 1 18.57 -0.75 -2.96
CA MET A 1 17.95 -0.86 -1.62
C MET A 1 16.48 -0.99 -1.90
N ASP A 2 15.91 -2.17 -1.66
CA ASP A 2 14.50 -2.39 -1.93
C ASP A 2 13.69 -1.57 -0.93
N GLU A 3 12.86 -0.67 -1.46
CA GLU A 3 12.10 0.28 -0.66
C GLU A 3 10.92 -0.47 0.00
N LEU A 4 10.99 -0.63 1.32
CA LEU A 4 9.90 -1.18 2.11
C LEU A 4 8.78 -0.15 2.20
N VAL A 5 7.58 -0.53 1.79
CA VAL A 5 6.38 0.32 1.81
C VAL A 5 5.36 -0.24 2.79
N VAL A 6 4.50 0.62 3.30
CA VAL A 6 3.31 0.20 4.05
C VAL A 6 2.14 0.03 3.09
N ALA A 7 1.40 -1.06 3.26
CA ALA A 7 0.19 -1.35 2.51
C ALA A 7 -0.99 -1.59 3.46
N VAL A 8 -2.17 -1.17 3.04
CA VAL A 8 -3.44 -1.51 3.67
C VAL A 8 -4.13 -2.57 2.81
N VAL A 9 -4.60 -3.63 3.45
CA VAL A 9 -5.34 -4.72 2.80
C VAL A 9 -6.68 -4.89 3.46
N LYS A 10 -7.74 -4.87 2.66
CA LYS A 10 -9.09 -5.27 3.05
C LYS A 10 -9.43 -6.62 2.44
N TYR A 11 -9.77 -7.59 3.29
CA TYR A 11 -10.20 -8.91 2.87
C TYR A 11 -11.20 -9.51 3.86
N ARG A 12 -12.33 -9.99 3.35
CA ARG A 12 -13.48 -10.48 4.13
C ARG A 12 -13.92 -9.50 5.21
N GLY A 13 -13.97 -8.22 4.85
CA GLY A 13 -14.33 -7.12 5.75
C GLY A 13 -13.27 -6.74 6.79
N ASN A 14 -12.13 -7.43 6.85
CA ASN A 14 -11.06 -7.12 7.80
C ASN A 14 -9.99 -6.25 7.14
N ILE A 15 -9.62 -5.15 7.82
CA ILE A 15 -8.51 -4.29 7.41
C ILE A 15 -7.24 -4.70 8.16
N SER A 16 -6.12 -4.74 7.43
CA SER A 16 -4.81 -5.11 7.96
C SER A 16 -3.69 -4.34 7.29
N TYR A 17 -2.58 -4.18 8.01
CA TYR A 17 -1.40 -3.48 7.53
C TYR A 17 -0.26 -4.45 7.28
N TYR A 18 0.55 -4.15 6.26
CA TYR A 18 1.72 -4.91 5.90
C TYR A 18 2.88 -3.97 5.60
N ARG A 19 4.12 -4.42 5.87
CA ARG A 19 5.34 -3.69 5.53
C ARG A 19 6.33 -4.62 4.85
N CYS A 20 6.50 -4.45 3.54
CA CYS A 20 7.36 -5.27 2.69
C CYS A 20 7.79 -4.48 1.45
N GLU A 21 8.55 -5.13 0.57
CA GLU A 21 8.96 -4.55 -0.71
C GLU A 21 7.74 -4.19 -1.57
N ARG A 22 7.81 -3.03 -2.23
CA ARG A 22 6.74 -2.47 -3.08
C ARG A 22 6.21 -3.47 -4.12
N GLU A 23 7.08 -4.27 -4.72
CA GLU A 23 6.71 -5.21 -5.80
C GLU A 23 5.75 -6.31 -5.34
N ASN A 24 5.70 -6.64 -4.05
CA ASN A 24 4.72 -7.59 -3.52
C ASN A 24 3.26 -7.10 -3.74
N TRP A 25 3.05 -5.79 -3.86
CA TRP A 25 1.75 -5.17 -4.10
C TRP A 25 1.43 -4.92 -5.57
N VAL A 26 2.31 -5.32 -6.48
CA VAL A 26 2.01 -5.38 -7.91
C VAL A 26 1.20 -6.64 -8.18
N LEU A 27 -0.12 -6.55 -8.15
CA LEU A 27 -0.98 -7.73 -8.13
C LEU A 27 -0.80 -8.67 -9.33
N ASP A 28 -0.38 -8.15 -10.49
CA ASP A 28 -0.04 -8.93 -11.68
C ASP A 28 1.41 -8.67 -12.16
N LEU A 29 2.33 -9.52 -11.72
CA LEU A 29 3.75 -9.43 -12.08
C LEU A 29 3.99 -9.75 -13.56
N ASN A 30 3.13 -10.57 -14.18
CA ASN A 30 3.23 -10.85 -15.61
C ASN A 30 3.05 -9.55 -16.42
N LYS A 31 2.04 -8.74 -16.06
CA LYS A 31 1.83 -7.43 -16.71
C LYS A 31 2.97 -6.46 -16.48
N LEU A 32 3.57 -6.45 -15.28
CA LEU A 32 4.75 -5.63 -15.01
C LEU A 32 5.94 -6.04 -15.89
N ARG A 33 6.24 -7.34 -15.92
CA ARG A 33 7.30 -7.90 -16.77
C ARG A 33 7.07 -7.59 -18.24
N ASP A 34 5.87 -7.82 -18.74
CA ASP A 34 5.54 -7.59 -20.14
C ASP A 34 5.65 -6.11 -20.52
N ALA A 35 5.34 -5.20 -19.58
CA ALA A 35 5.58 -3.78 -19.78
C ALA A 35 7.08 -3.47 -19.92
N PHE A 36 7.95 -4.02 -19.05
CA PHE A 36 9.40 -3.88 -19.22
C PHE A 36 9.91 -4.45 -20.56
N ASN A 37 9.40 -5.61 -20.96
CA ASN A 37 9.73 -6.21 -22.26
C ASN A 37 9.31 -5.30 -23.43
N SER A 38 8.13 -4.65 -23.33
CA SER A 38 7.67 -3.69 -24.34
C SER A 38 8.54 -2.43 -24.44
N PHE A 39 9.27 -2.08 -23.38
CA PHE A 39 10.23 -0.98 -23.36
C PHE A 39 11.65 -1.42 -23.80
N GLY A 40 11.82 -2.67 -24.26
CA GLY A 40 13.09 -3.18 -24.77
C GLY A 40 14.04 -3.74 -23.71
N TYR A 41 13.59 -3.90 -22.47
CA TYR A 41 14.32 -4.64 -21.45
C TYR A 41 14.11 -6.14 -21.66
N SER A 42 15.14 -6.97 -21.48
CA SER A 42 15.02 -8.43 -21.55
C SER A 42 14.84 -8.99 -20.15
N ILE A 43 13.61 -8.95 -19.63
CA ILE A 43 13.30 -9.49 -18.30
C ILE A 43 13.07 -11.00 -18.43
N PRO A 44 13.72 -11.84 -17.60
CA PRO A 44 13.46 -13.28 -17.57
C PRO A 44 11.98 -13.62 -17.32
N GLU A 45 11.58 -14.81 -17.72
CA GLU A 45 10.31 -15.40 -17.27
C GLU A 45 10.31 -15.52 -15.74
N LEU A 46 9.14 -15.31 -15.13
CA LEU A 46 8.98 -15.43 -13.69
C LEU A 46 9.01 -16.91 -13.29
N ASP A 47 9.64 -17.22 -12.17
CA ASP A 47 9.75 -18.58 -11.64
C ASP A 47 9.17 -18.72 -10.22
N ASP A 48 9.30 -19.91 -9.62
CA ASP A 48 8.73 -20.22 -8.30
C ASP A 48 9.38 -19.43 -7.14
N THR A 49 10.53 -18.78 -7.39
CA THR A 49 11.20 -17.92 -6.42
C THR A 49 10.61 -16.51 -6.39
N ASP A 50 10.00 -16.07 -7.50
CA ASP A 50 9.34 -14.77 -7.60
C ASP A 50 8.01 -14.76 -6.83
N ARG A 51 7.88 -13.87 -5.84
CA ARG A 51 6.66 -13.66 -5.02
C ARG A 51 5.98 -14.98 -4.61
N PHE A 52 6.78 -15.92 -4.11
CA PHE A 52 6.33 -17.23 -3.64
C PHE A 52 5.69 -18.13 -4.72
N GLY A 53 6.03 -17.92 -5.98
CA GLY A 53 5.43 -18.59 -7.14
C GLY A 53 4.03 -18.08 -7.49
N ILE A 54 3.60 -16.93 -6.94
CA ILE A 54 2.29 -16.33 -7.22
C ILE A 54 2.49 -15.14 -8.15
N HIS A 55 2.42 -15.35 -9.47
CA HIS A 55 2.70 -14.25 -10.43
C HIS A 55 1.50 -13.33 -10.67
N THR A 56 0.28 -13.81 -10.48
CA THR A 56 -0.94 -13.00 -10.54
C THR A 56 -1.85 -13.36 -9.36
N ILE A 57 -2.26 -12.37 -8.57
CA ILE A 57 -3.15 -12.56 -7.42
C ILE A 57 -4.59 -12.48 -7.90
N THR A 58 -5.41 -13.48 -7.59
CA THR A 58 -6.82 -13.58 -7.99
C THR A 58 -7.65 -14.06 -6.81
N ASP A 59 -8.97 -14.08 -6.96
CA ASP A 59 -9.88 -14.63 -5.94
C ASP A 59 -9.54 -16.08 -5.58
N GLY A 60 -9.00 -16.85 -6.53
CA GLY A 60 -8.65 -18.26 -6.36
C GLY A 60 -7.38 -18.49 -5.53
N ASN A 61 -6.54 -17.48 -5.32
CA ASN A 61 -5.27 -17.63 -4.60
C ASN A 61 -4.99 -16.54 -3.55
N VAL A 62 -5.91 -15.58 -3.34
CA VAL A 62 -5.76 -14.51 -2.34
C VAL A 62 -5.45 -15.04 -0.94
N GLU A 63 -6.10 -16.13 -0.50
CA GLU A 63 -5.82 -16.71 0.82
C GLU A 63 -4.39 -17.24 0.93
N LEU A 64 -3.92 -17.94 -0.11
CA LEU A 64 -2.55 -18.44 -0.18
C LEU A 64 -1.54 -17.29 -0.18
N PHE A 65 -1.80 -16.25 -0.96
CA PHE A 65 -0.97 -15.04 -0.97
C PHE A 65 -0.90 -14.40 0.42
N LEU A 66 -2.05 -14.16 1.07
CA LEU A 66 -2.09 -13.55 2.39
C LEU A 66 -1.46 -14.43 3.48
N ASP A 67 -1.50 -15.76 3.33
CA ASP A 67 -0.79 -16.69 4.21
C ASP A 67 0.73 -16.51 4.10
N LYS A 68 1.27 -16.43 2.87
CA LYS A 68 2.70 -16.13 2.64
C LYS A 68 3.08 -14.75 3.16
N MET A 69 2.16 -13.79 3.08
CA MET A 69 2.41 -12.42 3.54
C MET A 69 2.36 -12.23 5.05
N LYS A 70 1.97 -13.24 5.84
CA LYS A 70 1.82 -13.13 7.31
C LYS A 70 3.06 -12.59 8.02
N ALA A 71 4.26 -12.96 7.56
CA ALA A 71 5.52 -12.50 8.15
C ALA A 71 5.75 -10.99 8.01
N TYR A 72 5.08 -10.34 7.05
CA TYR A 72 5.18 -8.91 6.80
C TYR A 72 4.04 -8.10 7.43
N LYS A 73 3.08 -8.77 8.08
CA LYS A 73 1.96 -8.10 8.73
C LYS A 73 2.49 -7.22 9.86
N VAL A 74 2.03 -5.97 9.90
CA VAL A 74 2.36 -5.04 10.98
C VAL A 74 1.11 -4.64 11.73
N ASP A 75 1.30 -4.39 13.01
CA ASP A 75 0.25 -3.98 13.92
C ASP A 75 -0.06 -2.48 13.74
N LYS A 76 -1.36 -2.14 13.67
CA LYS A 76 -1.84 -0.76 13.46
C LYS A 76 -1.43 0.14 14.63
N GLU A 77 -1.53 -0.36 15.85
CA GLU A 77 -1.14 0.33 17.07
C GLU A 77 0.37 0.54 17.13
N ALA A 78 1.17 -0.40 16.60
CA ALA A 78 2.62 -0.21 16.48
C ALA A 78 2.98 0.94 15.52
N LEU A 79 2.34 1.04 14.35
CA LEU A 79 2.50 2.18 13.43
C LEU A 79 2.08 3.49 14.10
N SER A 80 0.95 3.47 14.81
CA SER A 80 0.43 4.62 15.57
C SER A 80 1.44 5.11 16.62
N LEU A 81 2.05 4.20 17.38
CA LEU A 81 3.05 4.53 18.40
C LEU A 81 4.31 5.15 17.78
N ILE A 82 4.75 4.65 16.61
CA ILE A 82 5.89 5.23 15.88
C ILE A 82 5.56 6.66 15.45
N LEU A 83 4.38 6.89 14.87
CA LEU A 83 3.92 8.22 14.48
C LEU A 83 3.89 9.16 15.68
N MET A 84 3.27 8.76 16.80
CA MET A 84 3.17 9.58 18.00
C MET A 84 4.53 10.00 18.57
N LYS A 85 5.55 9.14 18.50
CA LYS A 85 6.90 9.47 18.95
C LYS A 85 7.59 10.49 18.06
N ARG A 86 7.32 10.47 16.75
CA ARG A 86 7.99 11.33 15.76
C ARG A 86 7.24 12.63 15.50
N PHE A 87 5.92 12.62 15.67
CA PHE A 87 5.03 13.74 15.40
C PHE A 87 5.44 15.06 16.10
N PRO A 88 5.92 15.10 17.36
CA PRO A 88 6.31 16.36 18.00
C PRO A 88 7.46 17.10 17.31
N VAL A 89 8.34 16.37 16.62
CA VAL A 89 9.53 16.95 15.95
C VAL A 89 9.38 16.98 14.42
N ALA A 90 8.41 16.26 13.86
CA ALA A 90 8.09 16.26 12.44
C ALA A 90 7.57 17.63 11.98
N ARG A 91 8.20 18.18 10.96
CA ARG A 91 7.87 19.45 10.32
C ARG A 91 6.89 19.28 9.18
N SER A 92 6.82 18.10 8.57
CA SER A 92 5.87 17.81 7.50
C SER A 92 5.64 16.31 7.35
N TRP A 93 4.73 15.93 6.46
CA TRP A 93 4.54 14.53 6.08
C TRP A 93 5.85 13.89 5.60
N TRP A 94 6.73 14.64 4.93
CA TRP A 94 8.01 14.14 4.41
C TRP A 94 8.96 13.59 5.49
N ASP A 95 8.79 13.98 6.76
CA ASP A 95 9.63 13.49 7.86
C ASP A 95 9.20 12.11 8.40
N VAL A 96 8.00 11.66 8.03
CA VAL A 96 7.39 10.42 8.53
C VAL A 96 6.65 9.63 7.44
N GLY A 97 6.79 10.00 6.17
CA GLY A 97 6.01 9.44 5.08
C GLY A 97 6.21 7.93 4.90
N GLU A 98 7.34 7.38 5.34
CA GLU A 98 7.69 5.97 5.20
C GLU A 98 6.84 5.02 6.05
N ILE A 99 6.11 5.54 7.04
CA ILE A 99 5.15 4.74 7.83
C ILE A 99 3.72 4.85 7.32
N PHE A 100 3.44 5.77 6.39
CA PHE A 100 2.12 5.92 5.79
C PHE A 100 1.93 4.93 4.65
N PRO A 101 0.70 4.41 4.46
CA PRO A 101 0.43 3.48 3.40
C PRO A 101 0.55 4.15 2.03
N LEU A 102 1.18 3.46 1.08
CA LEU A 102 1.26 3.90 -0.33
C LEU A 102 0.27 3.15 -1.22
N VAL A 103 -0.33 2.07 -0.72
CA VAL A 103 -1.29 1.25 -1.46
C VAL A 103 -2.39 0.75 -0.53
N PHE A 104 -3.62 0.74 -1.05
CA PHE A 104 -4.79 0.13 -0.45
C PHE A 104 -5.32 -0.92 -1.42
N VAL A 105 -5.28 -2.19 -1.02
CA VAL A 105 -5.81 -3.32 -1.80
C VAL A 105 -7.12 -3.79 -1.18
N ASP A 106 -8.22 -3.64 -1.90
CA ASP A 106 -9.54 -4.16 -1.52
C ASP A 106 -9.82 -5.44 -2.30
N PHE A 107 -9.55 -6.59 -1.69
CA PHE A 107 -9.86 -7.89 -2.28
C PHE A 107 -11.37 -8.17 -2.30
N ASP A 108 -12.18 -7.51 -1.47
CA ASP A 108 -13.63 -7.69 -1.46
C ASP A 108 -14.28 -6.99 -2.65
N ARG A 109 -13.70 -5.85 -3.08
CA ARG A 109 -14.19 -5.06 -4.22
C ARG A 109 -13.36 -5.18 -5.49
N LYS A 110 -12.24 -5.91 -5.46
CA LYS A 110 -11.27 -6.02 -6.56
C LYS A 110 -10.72 -4.67 -7.01
N THR A 111 -10.38 -3.84 -6.05
CA THR A 111 -9.81 -2.52 -6.30
C THR A 111 -8.43 -2.36 -5.69
N LEU A 112 -7.60 -1.54 -6.33
CA LEU A 112 -6.31 -1.11 -5.80
C LEU A 112 -6.19 0.40 -5.95
N GLY A 113 -6.16 1.10 -4.82
CA GLY A 113 -5.81 2.52 -4.77
C GLY A 113 -4.34 2.67 -4.43
N ALA A 114 -3.61 3.50 -5.16
CA ALA A 114 -2.20 3.77 -4.88
C ALA A 114 -1.93 5.28 -4.84
N PHE A 115 -1.07 5.69 -3.90
CA PHE A 115 -0.62 7.06 -3.75
C PHE A 115 0.86 7.06 -3.38
N TYR A 116 1.71 7.52 -4.30
CA TYR A 116 3.16 7.49 -4.15
C TYR A 116 3.80 8.62 -4.95
N TYR A 117 4.99 9.05 -4.54
CA TYR A 117 5.76 10.08 -5.25
C TYR A 117 6.54 9.50 -6.43
N GLU A 118 7.11 8.30 -6.25
CA GLU A 118 7.93 7.62 -7.24
C GLU A 118 7.80 6.09 -7.14
N GLY A 119 8.37 5.40 -8.12
CA GLY A 119 8.43 3.94 -8.17
C GLY A 119 7.39 3.31 -9.09
N VAL A 120 7.19 2.00 -8.89
CA VAL A 120 6.31 1.18 -9.73
C VAL A 120 4.86 1.64 -9.59
N LYS A 121 4.21 1.81 -10.74
CA LYS A 121 2.81 2.19 -10.84
C LYS A 121 1.88 1.02 -10.59
N MET A 122 1.79 0.58 -9.33
CA MET A 122 1.09 -0.64 -8.91
C MET A 122 -0.34 -0.72 -9.44
N GLU A 123 -1.04 0.42 -9.53
CA GLU A 123 -2.42 0.51 -10.03
C GLU A 123 -2.59 0.14 -11.51
N LYS A 124 -1.49 0.08 -12.27
CA LYS A 124 -1.51 -0.32 -13.68
C LYS A 124 -1.34 -1.82 -13.90
N TYR A 125 -0.83 -2.53 -12.89
CA TYR A 125 -0.42 -3.92 -12.98
C TYR A 125 -1.30 -4.77 -12.07
N ILE A 126 -2.59 -4.75 -12.40
CA ILE A 126 -3.66 -5.44 -11.67
C ILE A 126 -4.22 -6.60 -12.50
N PRO A 127 -4.82 -7.63 -11.87
CA PRO A 127 -5.42 -8.76 -12.56
C PRO A 127 -6.59 -8.32 -13.44
N ASP A 128 -6.98 -9.16 -14.39
CA ASP A 128 -8.13 -8.88 -15.23
C ASP A 128 -9.43 -8.78 -14.41
N GLY A 129 -10.28 -7.81 -14.76
CA GLY A 129 -11.52 -7.52 -14.06
C GLY A 129 -11.36 -6.74 -12.75
N TRP A 130 -10.15 -6.31 -12.41
CA TRP A 130 -9.88 -5.38 -11.30
C TRP A 130 -9.91 -3.93 -11.75
N THR A 131 -10.09 -3.01 -10.80
CA THR A 131 -9.97 -1.56 -11.01
C THR A 131 -8.79 -1.00 -10.24
N GLY A 132 -7.92 -0.25 -10.90
CA GLY A 132 -6.74 0.38 -10.32
C GLY A 132 -6.83 1.89 -10.45
N GLU A 133 -6.53 2.61 -9.38
CA GLU A 133 -6.67 4.06 -9.32
C GLU A 133 -5.46 4.70 -8.63
N PHE A 134 -4.99 5.81 -9.19
CA PHE A 134 -4.02 6.69 -8.53
C PHE A 134 -4.80 7.75 -7.76
N ILE A 135 -4.93 7.57 -6.44
CA ILE A 135 -5.86 8.33 -5.59
C ILE A 135 -5.27 8.48 -4.19
N ASP A 136 -5.45 9.64 -3.55
CA ASP A 136 -5.11 9.85 -2.15
C ASP A 136 -6.15 9.17 -1.24
N PHE A 137 -6.16 7.85 -1.24
CA PHE A 137 -7.12 7.04 -0.48
C PHE A 137 -7.10 7.33 1.03
N ALA A 138 -6.01 7.89 1.57
CA ALA A 138 -5.93 8.26 2.96
C ALA A 138 -6.91 9.40 3.31
N ASN A 139 -7.13 10.32 2.38
CA ASN A 139 -8.04 11.47 2.52
C ASN A 139 -9.37 11.30 1.77
N GLU A 140 -9.39 10.56 0.65
CA GLU A 140 -10.52 10.53 -0.27
C GLU A 140 -11.46 9.33 -0.10
N TYR A 141 -10.99 8.20 0.46
CA TYR A 141 -11.85 7.03 0.63
C TYR A 141 -12.93 7.26 1.71
N PRO A 142 -14.20 6.91 1.42
CA PRO A 142 -15.30 7.05 2.35
C PRO A 142 -15.22 6.04 3.51
N GLU A 143 -15.98 6.32 4.57
CA GLU A 143 -16.00 5.54 5.81
C GLU A 143 -16.40 4.07 5.62
N ASP A 144 -17.21 3.73 4.61
CA ASP A 144 -17.58 2.33 4.33
C ASP A 144 -16.44 1.52 3.65
N ILE A 145 -15.46 2.22 3.06
CA ILE A 145 -14.29 1.62 2.42
C ILE A 145 -13.13 1.57 3.39
N PHE A 146 -12.70 2.74 3.89
CA PHE A 146 -11.58 2.89 4.81
C PHE A 146 -11.99 3.75 6.01
N PRO A 147 -12.58 3.13 7.05
CA PRO A 147 -13.08 3.84 8.22
C PRO A 147 -12.00 4.64 8.93
N ALA A 148 -12.37 5.78 9.52
CA ALA A 148 -11.46 6.57 10.34
C ALA A 148 -10.85 5.76 11.51
N SER A 149 -11.60 4.82 12.08
CA SER A 149 -11.12 3.93 13.15
C SER A 149 -9.99 2.99 12.70
N GLU A 150 -9.81 2.79 11.40
CA GLU A 150 -8.75 1.96 10.83
C GLU A 150 -7.52 2.76 10.41
N LYS A 151 -7.60 4.09 10.37
CA LYS A 151 -6.48 4.97 10.03
C LYS A 151 -5.63 5.23 11.28
N PHE A 152 -4.42 4.67 11.35
CA PHE A 152 -3.58 4.73 12.57
C PHE A 152 -3.18 6.15 13.00
N TRP A 153 -3.28 7.12 12.09
CA TRP A 153 -3.00 8.54 12.29
C TRP A 153 -4.19 9.35 12.79
N ILE A 154 -5.38 8.74 12.92
CA ILE A 154 -6.55 9.34 13.56
C ILE A 154 -6.59 8.88 15.01
N LYS A 155 -6.60 9.84 15.94
CA LYS A 155 -6.71 9.60 17.38
C LYS A 155 -7.71 10.55 17.99
N GLU A 156 -8.77 10.00 18.58
CA GLU A 156 -9.86 10.79 19.16
C GLU A 156 -10.39 11.79 18.12
N ASP A 157 -10.21 13.09 18.38
CA ASP A 157 -10.62 14.19 17.48
C ASP A 157 -9.46 14.77 16.65
N SER A 158 -8.30 14.13 16.65
CA SER A 158 -7.09 14.60 15.97
C SER A 158 -6.74 13.77 14.73
N ASP A 159 -6.58 14.45 13.60
CA ASP A 159 -6.01 13.92 12.37
C ASP A 159 -4.55 14.37 12.24
N LEU A 160 -3.62 13.46 12.58
CA LEU A 160 -2.19 13.77 12.55
C LEU A 160 -1.66 13.92 11.12
N LEU A 161 -2.26 13.27 10.11
CA LEU A 161 -1.85 13.42 8.71
C LEU A 161 -2.18 14.83 8.22
N LYS A 162 -3.40 15.30 8.49
CA LYS A 162 -3.81 16.66 8.17
C LYS A 162 -2.89 17.70 8.80
N LEU A 163 -2.57 17.55 10.09
CA LEU A 163 -1.66 18.47 10.79
C LEU A 163 -0.24 18.45 10.19
N LEU A 164 0.27 17.30 9.78
CA LEU A 164 1.58 17.20 9.10
C LEU A 164 1.58 17.93 7.75
N ASN A 165 0.50 17.81 6.98
CA ASN A 165 0.34 18.50 5.70
C ASN A 165 0.28 20.02 5.90
N GLU A 166 -0.47 20.50 6.90
CA GLU A 166 -0.56 21.93 7.25
C GLU A 166 0.79 22.51 7.69
N ARG A 167 1.56 21.77 8.51
CA ARG A 167 2.91 22.19 8.91
C ARG A 167 3.85 22.31 7.71
N GLY A 168 3.77 21.38 6.76
CA GLY A 168 4.57 21.42 5.53
C GLY A 168 4.20 22.59 4.62
N ALA A 169 2.90 22.88 4.47
CA ALA A 169 2.42 24.01 3.67
C ALA A 169 2.83 25.37 4.24
N SER A 170 2.91 25.49 5.57
CA SER A 170 3.24 26.74 6.28
C SER A 170 4.73 27.10 6.25
N GLN A 171 5.58 26.23 5.69
CA GLN A 171 7.03 26.45 5.57
C GLN A 171 7.45 26.98 4.19
N LYS A 172 6.48 27.30 3.32
CA LYS A 172 6.72 27.95 2.03
C LYS A 172 6.89 29.46 2.17
#